data_AF-A0A7L3AUZ2-F1
#
_entry.id   AF-A0A7L3AUZ2-F1
#
_cell.length_a   1.000
_cell.length_b   1.000
_cell.length_c   1.000
_cell.angle_alpha   90.00
_cell.angle_beta   90.00
_cell.angle_gamma   90.00
#
_symmetry.space_group_name_H-M   'P 1'
#
loop_
_entity.id
_entity.type
_entity.pdbx_description
1 polymer ?
#
loop_
_entity_poly.entity_id
_entity_poly.type
_entity_poly.pdbx_seq_one_letter_code
_entity_poly.pdbx_strand_id
1 'polypeptide(L)'
;FVGPDICGFETKNVHVILNYKNKPHPIKKPIRCKVDRYTHLYTLIIRPDQTYEVKIDNEMVASGNLEDDLDFLPPKKINDPTVKKPTDWDDRIQIDDPNDIKPEGEWKPRQIDNPNYRGVWPHPQIDNPNYSPDFSIYSYENISVIGLEIWQVRAGTIFDNFLITDDEVYAEDFGDETWGKTKVTQN
;
A
#
# COMPACT_ATOMS: atom_id res chain seq x y z
N PHE A 1 7.87 11.42 -4.29
CA PHE A 1 9.11 10.63 -4.17
C PHE A 1 8.86 9.27 -4.77
N VAL A 2 9.74 8.82 -5.66
CA VAL A 2 9.71 7.49 -6.25
C VAL A 2 11.13 6.95 -6.33
N GLY A 3 11.33 5.68 -5.99
CA GLY A 3 12.62 5.02 -6.15
C GLY A 3 12.84 3.83 -5.23
N PRO A 4 13.87 3.01 -5.51
CA PRO A 4 14.22 1.88 -4.66
C PRO A 4 14.84 2.34 -3.34
N ASP A 5 14.51 1.64 -2.26
CA ASP A 5 15.12 1.76 -0.93
C ASP A 5 15.52 0.39 -0.41
N ILE A 6 16.78 0.31 0.00
CA ILE A 6 17.44 -0.91 0.45
C ILE A 6 18.13 -0.60 1.78
N CYS A 7 17.57 -1.14 2.87
CA CYS A 7 18.15 -1.04 4.20
C CYS A 7 18.15 -2.42 4.88
N GLY A 8 19.34 -3.02 4.98
CA GLY A 8 19.53 -4.33 5.60
C GLY A 8 18.84 -5.48 4.85
N PHE A 9 18.38 -6.48 5.59
CA PHE A 9 17.68 -7.65 5.03
C PHE A 9 16.18 -7.44 4.89
N GLU A 10 15.60 -6.52 5.67
CA GLU A 10 14.15 -6.35 5.83
C GLU A 10 13.57 -5.37 4.81
N THR A 11 14.24 -4.23 4.59
CA THR A 11 13.75 -3.17 3.70
C THR A 11 14.37 -3.31 2.32
N LYS A 12 13.55 -3.75 1.37
CA LYS A 12 13.89 -3.90 -0.06
C LYS A 12 12.64 -3.58 -0.89
N ASN A 13 12.28 -2.30 -0.91
CA ASN A 13 11.03 -1.86 -1.50
C ASN A 13 11.26 -0.69 -2.46
N VAL A 14 10.36 -0.52 -3.43
CA VAL A 14 10.22 0.72 -4.18
C VAL A 14 9.24 1.59 -3.43
N HIS A 15 9.67 2.78 -3.05
CA HIS A 15 8.76 3.79 -2.52
C HIS A 15 8.02 4.46 -3.67
N VAL A 16 6.72 4.64 -3.50
CA VAL A 16 5.90 5.59 -4.24
C VAL A 16 5.17 6.42 -3.21
N ILE A 17 5.56 7.68 -3.07
CA ILE A 17 5.01 8.61 -2.10
C ILE A 17 4.55 9.86 -2.84
N LEU A 18 3.25 10.12 -2.79
CA LEU A 18 2.63 11.28 -3.41
C LEU A 18 2.22 12.28 -2.34
N ASN A 19 2.46 13.55 -2.58
CA ASN A 19 2.06 14.60 -1.66
C ASN A 19 0.65 15.06 -2.01
N TYR A 20 -0.24 15.12 -1.03
CA TYR A 20 -1.61 15.59 -1.18
C TYR A 20 -1.99 16.40 0.06
N LYS A 21 -2.54 17.60 -0.13
CA LYS A 21 -2.85 18.54 0.96
C LYS A 21 -1.69 18.74 1.94
N ASN A 22 -0.47 18.88 1.40
CA ASN A 22 0.79 19.05 2.14
C ASN A 22 1.16 17.88 3.07
N LYS A 23 0.62 16.68 2.83
CA LYS A 23 0.98 15.47 3.55
C LYS A 23 1.51 14.39 2.60
N PRO A 24 2.59 13.68 2.97
CA PRO A 24 3.07 12.56 2.20
C PRO A 24 2.13 11.35 2.40
N HIS A 25 1.70 10.74 1.30
CA HIS A 25 0.93 9.51 1.29
C HIS A 25 1.76 8.43 0.59
N PRO A 26 2.32 7.46 1.33
CA PRO A 26 2.99 6.31 0.73
C PRO A 26 1.97 5.32 0.18
N ILE A 27 2.35 4.62 -0.88
CA ILE A 27 1.60 3.49 -1.42
C ILE A 27 1.49 2.36 -0.39
N LYS A 28 0.29 1.78 -0.26
CA LYS A 28 0.03 0.63 0.62
C LYS A 28 0.63 -0.67 0.07
N LYS A 29 0.59 -0.82 -1.25
CA LYS A 29 1.05 -2.04 -1.93
C LYS A 29 2.57 -2.16 -1.81
N PRO A 30 3.08 -3.28 -1.28
CA PRO A 30 4.52 -3.51 -1.23
C PRO A 30 5.05 -3.81 -2.64
N ILE A 31 5.97 -2.98 -3.12
CA ILE A 31 6.65 -3.19 -4.41
C ILE A 31 8.10 -3.56 -4.10
N ARG A 32 8.56 -4.70 -4.58
CA ARG A 32 9.95 -5.15 -4.34
C ARG A 32 10.89 -4.49 -5.34
N CYS A 33 12.02 -3.97 -4.83
CA CYS A 33 13.10 -3.49 -5.69
C CYS A 33 14.03 -4.64 -6.08
N LYS A 34 14.81 -4.41 -7.14
CA LYS A 34 15.90 -5.30 -7.57
C LYS A 34 17.13 -5.04 -6.69
N VAL A 35 17.88 -6.11 -6.38
CA VAL A 35 18.98 -6.08 -5.38
C VAL A 35 20.29 -6.67 -5.88
N ASP A 36 20.44 -6.81 -7.20
CA ASP A 36 21.67 -7.25 -7.82
C ASP A 36 22.59 -6.06 -8.16
N ARG A 37 23.61 -6.27 -9.01
CA ARG A 37 24.63 -5.26 -9.35
C ARG A 37 24.39 -4.62 -10.73
N TYR A 38 23.32 -5.00 -11.41
CA TYR A 38 23.02 -4.54 -12.75
C TYR A 38 22.24 -3.23 -12.73
N THR A 39 22.21 -2.56 -13.87
CA THR A 39 21.38 -1.37 -14.05
C THR A 39 19.92 -1.81 -14.14
N HIS A 40 19.03 -1.13 -13.42
CA HIS A 40 17.58 -1.33 -13.49
C HIS A 40 16.88 -0.03 -13.82
N LEU A 41 15.80 -0.14 -14.59
CA LEU A 41 14.94 0.98 -14.96
C LEU A 41 13.71 1.02 -14.04
N TYR A 42 13.37 2.19 -13.51
CA TYR A 42 12.17 2.38 -12.69
C TYR A 42 11.30 3.47 -13.33
N THR A 43 10.03 3.15 -13.58
CA THR A 43 9.07 4.07 -14.20
C THR A 43 7.82 4.17 -13.34
N LEU A 44 7.36 5.40 -13.08
CA LEU A 44 6.07 5.68 -12.46
C LEU A 44 5.23 6.49 -13.45
N ILE A 45 4.04 5.99 -13.72
CA ILE A 45 3.04 6.60 -14.59
C ILE A 45 1.84 6.96 -13.72
N ILE A 46 1.34 8.18 -13.86
CA ILE A 46 0.14 8.68 -13.18
C ILE A 46 -0.77 9.28 -14.25
N ARG A 47 -2.03 8.84 -14.30
CA ARG A 47 -2.98 9.21 -15.35
C ARG A 47 -4.10 10.13 -14.83
N PRO A 48 -4.70 10.97 -15.69
CA PRO A 48 -5.82 11.84 -15.33
C PRO A 48 -7.09 11.13 -14.85
N ASP A 49 -7.24 9.84 -15.17
CA ASP A 49 -8.33 8.98 -14.69
C ASP A 49 -8.12 8.46 -13.26
N GLN A 50 -7.12 9.00 -12.55
CA GLN A 50 -6.70 8.62 -11.20
C GLN A 50 -6.12 7.21 -11.10
N THR A 51 -5.65 6.64 -12.20
CA THR A 51 -4.87 5.40 -12.17
C THR A 51 -3.38 5.68 -12.12
N TYR A 52 -2.63 4.69 -11.63
CA TYR A 52 -1.17 4.71 -11.69
C TYR A 52 -0.63 3.35 -12.11
N GLU A 53 0.61 3.37 -12.57
CA GLU A 53 1.38 2.18 -12.92
C GLU A 53 2.83 2.35 -12.51
N VAL A 54 3.43 1.28 -11.98
CA VAL A 54 4.85 1.20 -11.68
C VAL A 54 5.43 0.09 -12.53
N LYS A 55 6.43 0.42 -13.34
CA LYS A 55 7.22 -0.54 -14.10
C LYS A 55 8.63 -0.64 -13.52
N ILE A 56 9.17 -1.85 -13.53
CA ILE A 56 10.60 -2.11 -13.32
C ILE A 56 11.09 -2.83 -14.56
N ASP A 57 12.18 -2.35 -15.17
CA ASP A 57 12.78 -3.00 -16.34
C ASP A 57 11.79 -3.10 -17.54
N ASN A 58 10.96 -2.06 -17.71
CA ASN A 58 9.82 -1.98 -18.65
C ASN A 58 8.69 -3.01 -18.41
N GLU A 59 8.74 -3.81 -17.34
CA GLU A 59 7.66 -4.71 -16.94
C GLU A 59 6.79 -4.10 -15.85
N MET A 60 5.46 -4.16 -16.01
CA MET A 60 4.51 -3.69 -14.99
C MET A 60 4.59 -4.57 -13.74
N VAL A 61 4.94 -3.95 -12.60
CA VAL A 61 5.03 -4.64 -11.29
C VAL A 61 3.91 -4.24 -10.34
N ALA A 62 3.29 -3.08 -10.55
CA ALA A 62 2.11 -2.65 -9.79
C ALA A 62 1.26 -1.70 -10.62
N SER A 63 -0.06 -1.77 -10.41
CA SER A 63 -1.03 -0.82 -10.95
C SER A 63 -2.25 -0.74 -10.04
N GLY A 64 -3.02 0.34 -10.19
CA GLY A 64 -4.25 0.52 -9.42
C GLY A 64 -4.81 1.93 -9.51
N ASN A 65 -5.70 2.23 -8.58
CA ASN A 65 -6.29 3.56 -8.40
C ASN A 65 -5.59 4.30 -7.25
N LEU A 66 -5.37 5.59 -7.45
CA LEU A 66 -4.73 6.48 -6.49
C LEU A 66 -5.48 6.54 -5.14
N GLU A 67 -6.81 6.64 -5.16
CA GLU A 67 -7.65 6.75 -3.96
C GLU A 67 -7.61 5.47 -3.12
N ASP A 68 -7.56 4.31 -3.76
CA ASP A 68 -7.60 3.02 -3.08
C ASP A 68 -6.24 2.67 -2.45
N ASP A 69 -5.16 2.92 -3.20
CA ASP A 69 -3.81 2.47 -2.83
C ASP A 69 -2.98 3.50 -2.06
N LEU A 70 -3.41 4.76 -2.03
CA LEU A 70 -2.80 5.84 -1.25
C LEU A 70 -3.90 6.51 -0.41
N ASP A 71 -3.71 6.60 0.90
CA ASP A 71 -4.74 7.08 1.86
C ASP A 71 -4.99 8.60 1.78
N PHE A 72 -5.39 9.11 0.61
CA PHE A 72 -5.64 10.53 0.37
C PHE A 72 -6.90 11.05 1.05
N LEU A 73 -7.96 10.24 1.01
CA LEU A 73 -9.31 10.60 1.44
C LEU A 73 -9.73 9.76 2.65
N PRO A 74 -10.65 10.27 3.49
CA PRO A 74 -11.33 9.46 4.49
C PRO A 74 -11.99 8.22 3.86
N PRO A 75 -12.24 7.14 4.62
CA PRO A 75 -12.89 5.96 4.09
C PRO A 75 -14.29 6.29 3.59
N LYS A 76 -14.72 5.68 2.48
CA LYS A 76 -16.06 5.87 1.89
C LYS A 76 -17.18 5.50 2.86
N LYS A 77 -16.95 4.49 3.71
CA LYS A 77 -17.89 3.98 4.71
C LYS A 77 -17.24 3.94 6.09
N ILE A 78 -18.04 4.25 7.11
CA ILE A 78 -17.65 4.18 8.53
C ILE A 78 -18.66 3.31 9.27
N ASN A 79 -18.26 2.74 10.41
CA ASN A 79 -19.20 2.07 11.30
C ASN A 79 -20.21 3.08 11.83
N ASP A 80 -21.48 2.69 11.88
CA ASP A 80 -22.56 3.56 12.35
C ASP A 80 -22.36 3.92 13.83
N PRO A 81 -22.00 5.17 14.16
CA PRO A 81 -21.70 5.54 15.55
C PRO A 81 -22.94 5.48 16.45
N THR A 82 -24.15 5.41 15.87
CA THR A 82 -25.41 5.36 16.60
C THR A 82 -25.79 3.95 17.05
N VAL A 83 -25.19 2.91 16.44
CA VAL A 83 -25.50 1.52 16.72
C VAL A 83 -24.45 0.93 17.66
N LYS A 84 -24.91 0.23 18.69
CA LYS A 84 -24.05 -0.54 19.59
C LYS A 84 -24.39 -2.02 19.48
N LYS A 85 -23.43 -2.87 19.82
CA LYS A 85 -23.64 -4.31 19.90
C LYS A 85 -24.82 -4.60 20.83
N PRO A 86 -25.86 -5.32 20.39
CA PRO A 86 -26.97 -5.71 21.25
C PRO A 86 -26.47 -6.53 22.44
N THR A 87 -27.05 -6.30 23.62
CA THR A 87 -26.64 -7.00 24.85
C THR A 87 -26.96 -8.50 24.80
N ASP A 88 -27.95 -8.90 23.99
CA ASP A 88 -28.35 -10.29 23.76
C ASP A 88 -27.54 -10.99 22.65
N TRP A 89 -26.58 -10.31 22.03
CA TRP A 89 -25.73 -10.88 20.99
C TRP A 89 -24.52 -11.60 21.57
N ASP A 90 -24.56 -12.94 21.58
CA ASP A 90 -23.42 -13.75 22.02
C ASP A 90 -22.49 -14.11 20.85
N ASP A 91 -21.30 -13.53 20.85
CA ASP A 91 -20.22 -13.80 19.89
C ASP A 91 -19.11 -14.68 20.47
N ARG A 92 -19.33 -15.25 21.66
CA ARG A 92 -18.39 -16.23 22.22
C ARG A 92 -18.63 -17.56 21.56
N ILE A 93 -17.61 -18.06 20.86
CA ILE A 93 -17.64 -19.38 20.21
C ILE A 93 -17.80 -20.48 21.27
N GLN A 94 -17.15 -20.31 22.42
CA GLN A 94 -17.20 -21.24 23.54
C GLN A 94 -17.57 -20.53 24.84
N ILE A 95 -18.23 -21.26 25.72
CA ILE A 95 -18.60 -20.85 27.07
C ILE A 95 -18.21 -21.93 28.07
N ASP A 96 -18.07 -21.55 29.34
CA ASP A 96 -17.92 -22.50 30.43
C ASP A 96 -19.12 -23.47 30.46
N ASP A 97 -18.86 -24.77 30.58
CA ASP A 97 -19.89 -25.79 30.74
C ASP A 97 -20.64 -25.53 32.05
N PRO A 98 -21.92 -25.16 32.00
CA PRO A 98 -22.69 -24.85 33.21
C PRO A 98 -22.92 -26.08 34.08
N ASN A 99 -22.73 -27.29 33.55
CA ASN A 99 -22.85 -28.55 34.29
C ASN A 99 -21.53 -29.00 34.93
N ASP A 100 -20.45 -28.22 34.76
CA ASP A 100 -19.14 -28.60 35.27
C ASP A 100 -19.03 -28.31 36.78
N ILE A 101 -18.64 -29.33 37.54
CA ILE A 101 -18.57 -29.25 39.00
C ILE A 101 -17.12 -28.94 39.40
N LYS A 102 -16.92 -27.83 40.11
CA LYS A 102 -15.60 -27.43 40.59
C LYS A 102 -15.07 -28.43 41.64
N PRO A 103 -13.92 -29.09 41.40
CA PRO A 103 -13.24 -29.94 42.39
C PRO A 103 -12.47 -29.11 43.44
N GLU A 104 -12.05 -29.75 44.54
CA GLU A 104 -11.15 -29.12 45.53
C GLU A 104 -9.75 -28.91 44.92
N GLY A 105 -9.26 -27.66 44.96
CA GLY A 105 -7.96 -27.26 44.41
C GLY A 105 -8.05 -26.15 43.34
N GLU A 106 -6.93 -25.85 42.69
CA GLU A 106 -6.91 -24.98 41.52
C GLU A 106 -7.54 -25.68 40.32
N TRP A 107 -8.54 -25.06 39.70
CA TRP A 107 -9.28 -25.64 38.59
C TRP A 107 -9.89 -24.55 37.68
N LYS A 108 -10.09 -24.90 36.42
CA LYS A 108 -10.80 -24.09 35.41
C LYS A 108 -11.90 -24.92 34.74
N PRO A 109 -13.08 -24.33 34.49
CA PRO A 109 -14.19 -25.01 33.84
C PRO A 109 -13.88 -25.45 32.41
N ARG A 110 -14.42 -26.62 32.03
CA ARG A 110 -14.41 -27.11 30.66
C ARG A 110 -15.19 -26.15 29.77
N GLN A 111 -14.65 -25.90 28.58
CA GLN A 111 -15.32 -25.09 27.56
C GLN A 111 -16.19 -25.99 26.69
N ILE A 112 -17.42 -25.57 26.42
CA ILE A 112 -18.33 -26.17 25.45
C ILE A 112 -18.68 -25.16 24.37
N ASP A 113 -19.05 -25.66 23.20
CA ASP A 113 -19.55 -24.81 22.12
C ASP A 113 -20.82 -24.09 22.59
N ASN A 114 -20.85 -22.79 22.36
CA ASN A 114 -21.94 -21.96 22.83
C ASN A 114 -23.18 -22.15 21.94
N PRO A 115 -24.28 -22.74 22.45
CA PRO A 115 -25.50 -22.94 21.65
C PRO A 115 -26.18 -21.61 21.25
N ASN A 116 -25.84 -20.50 21.92
CA ASN A 116 -26.36 -19.17 21.61
C ASN A 116 -25.42 -18.35 20.72
N TYR A 117 -24.32 -18.92 20.22
CA TYR A 117 -23.38 -18.21 19.36
C TYR A 117 -24.07 -17.71 18.09
N ARG A 118 -24.08 -16.38 17.90
CA ARG A 118 -24.69 -15.71 16.74
C ARG A 118 -23.67 -15.26 15.70
N GLY A 119 -22.39 -15.59 15.86
CA GLY A 119 -21.32 -15.06 15.02
C GLY A 119 -20.70 -13.79 15.58
N VAL A 120 -19.61 -13.33 14.96
CA VAL A 120 -19.07 -11.98 15.21
C VAL A 120 -20.13 -10.97 14.79
N TRP A 121 -20.50 -10.07 15.70
CA TRP A 121 -21.53 -9.08 15.42
C TRP A 121 -21.12 -8.19 14.24
N PRO A 122 -21.87 -8.19 13.11
CA PRO A 122 -21.54 -7.36 11.97
C PRO A 122 -21.99 -5.92 12.25
N HIS A 123 -21.04 -5.05 12.61
CA HIS A 123 -21.33 -3.64 12.85
C HIS A 123 -21.87 -2.99 11.56
N PRO A 124 -23.08 -2.40 11.54
CA PRO A 124 -23.59 -1.72 10.35
C PRO A 124 -22.64 -0.61 9.90
N GLN A 125 -22.44 -0.50 8.58
CA GLN A 125 -21.64 0.54 7.96
C GLN A 125 -22.55 1.55 7.25
N ILE A 126 -22.27 2.83 7.44
CA ILE A 126 -22.95 3.95 6.79
C ILE A 126 -21.96 4.73 5.93
N ASP A 127 -22.49 5.53 4.98
CA ASP A 127 -21.66 6.44 4.20
C ASP A 127 -21.00 7.47 5.12
N ASN A 128 -19.72 7.72 4.89
CA ASN A 128 -18.96 8.65 5.71
C ASN A 128 -19.31 10.09 5.32
N PRO A 129 -19.92 10.90 6.21
CA PRO A 129 -20.29 12.28 5.89
C PRO A 129 -19.08 13.18 5.62
N ASN A 130 -17.87 12.77 6.02
CA ASN A 130 -16.62 13.48 5.75
C ASN A 130 -15.96 13.05 4.44
N TYR A 131 -16.50 12.05 3.75
CA TYR A 131 -16.01 11.63 2.45
C TYR A 131 -16.50 12.58 1.36
N SER A 132 -15.55 13.09 0.57
CA SER A 132 -15.83 13.84 -0.66
C SER A 132 -14.85 13.36 -1.72
N PRO A 133 -15.31 12.90 -2.89
CA PRO A 133 -14.43 12.53 -3.98
C PRO A 133 -13.64 13.75 -4.46
N ASP A 134 -12.38 13.52 -4.82
CA ASP A 134 -11.50 14.53 -5.41
C ASP A 134 -10.96 13.98 -6.73
N PHE A 135 -11.35 14.60 -7.84
CA PHE A 135 -10.94 14.17 -9.18
C PHE A 135 -9.60 14.77 -9.63
N SER A 136 -8.99 15.60 -8.78
CA SER A 136 -7.75 16.33 -9.09
C SER A 136 -6.53 15.80 -8.33
N ILE A 137 -6.63 14.64 -7.67
CA ILE A 137 -5.54 14.02 -6.88
C ILE A 137 -4.26 13.84 -7.71
N TYR A 138 -4.39 13.51 -9.00
CA TYR A 138 -3.25 13.33 -9.90
C TYR A 138 -2.54 14.65 -10.27
N SER A 139 -3.23 15.78 -10.11
CA SER A 139 -2.81 17.07 -10.65
C SER A 139 -1.91 17.81 -9.68
N TYR A 140 -0.75 18.21 -10.17
CA TYR A 140 0.21 19.06 -9.46
C TYR A 140 0.35 20.38 -10.21
N GLU A 141 0.42 21.50 -9.49
CA GLU A 141 0.51 22.83 -10.12
C GLU A 141 1.79 23.01 -10.94
N ASN A 142 2.93 22.58 -10.38
CA ASN A 142 4.22 22.68 -11.04
C ASN A 142 5.22 21.68 -10.43
N ILE A 143 5.92 20.95 -11.30
CA ILE A 143 7.09 20.14 -10.94
C ILE A 143 8.28 20.72 -11.71
N SER A 144 9.11 21.52 -11.04
CA SER A 144 10.21 22.26 -11.68
C SER A 144 11.60 21.72 -11.33
N VAL A 145 11.70 20.90 -10.29
CA VAL A 145 12.99 20.43 -9.75
C VAL A 145 12.92 18.93 -9.52
N ILE A 146 13.97 18.24 -9.97
CA ILE A 146 14.27 16.86 -9.57
C ILE A 146 15.37 16.94 -8.51
N GLY A 147 15.09 16.42 -7.32
CA GLY A 147 16.06 16.34 -6.22
C GLY A 147 16.43 14.89 -5.92
N LEU A 148 17.72 14.64 -5.69
CA LEU A 148 18.24 13.37 -5.18
C LEU A 148 18.78 13.61 -3.77
N GLU A 149 17.94 13.33 -2.78
CA GLU A 149 18.32 13.36 -1.36
C GLU A 149 18.25 11.93 -0.81
N ILE A 150 19.42 11.30 -0.66
CA ILE A 150 19.52 9.91 -0.21
C ILE A 150 20.65 9.74 0.80
N TRP A 151 20.50 8.76 1.68
CA TRP A 151 21.56 8.29 2.57
C TRP A 151 22.11 6.95 2.07
N GLN A 152 23.43 6.79 2.06
CA GLN A 152 24.09 5.53 1.69
C GLN A 152 25.15 5.14 2.71
N VAL A 153 25.11 3.89 3.18
CA VAL A 153 26.18 3.32 4.02
C VAL A 153 27.39 2.95 3.15
N ARG A 154 27.16 2.38 1.97
CA ARG A 154 28.19 2.05 0.98
C ARG A 154 27.88 2.82 -0.30
N ALA A 155 28.83 3.64 -0.73
CA ALA A 155 28.73 4.34 -2.01
C ALA A 155 28.90 3.39 -3.20
N GLY A 156 28.45 3.84 -4.38
CA GLY A 156 28.63 3.11 -5.64
C GLY A 156 27.38 3.08 -6.53
N THR A 157 26.23 3.56 -6.05
CA THR A 157 25.05 3.72 -6.89
C THR A 157 25.28 4.82 -7.92
N ILE A 158 24.97 4.51 -9.18
CA ILE A 158 24.99 5.45 -10.29
C ILE A 158 23.55 5.64 -10.74
N PHE A 159 23.13 6.89 -10.89
CA PHE A 159 21.85 7.24 -11.50
C PHE A 159 22.12 7.89 -12.85
N ASP A 160 21.34 7.51 -13.85
CA ASP A 160 21.41 8.06 -15.21
C ASP A 160 20.03 7.98 -15.88
N ASN A 161 19.88 8.59 -17.05
CA ASN A 161 18.71 8.48 -17.92
C ASN A 161 17.41 9.00 -17.28
N PHE A 162 17.48 10.10 -16.52
CA PHE A 162 16.30 10.77 -15.99
C PHE A 162 15.41 11.28 -17.14
N LEU A 163 14.14 10.88 -17.12
CA LEU A 163 13.11 11.32 -18.06
C LEU A 163 11.83 11.69 -17.29
N ILE A 164 11.25 12.84 -17.63
CA ILE A 164 9.89 13.22 -17.26
C ILE A 164 9.18 13.56 -18.57
N THR A 165 8.07 12.89 -18.83
CA THR A 165 7.26 13.06 -20.05
C THR A 165 5.80 12.74 -19.74
N ASP A 166 4.91 13.17 -20.62
CA ASP A 166 3.48 12.89 -20.63
C ASP A 166 3.10 11.79 -21.65
N ASP A 167 4.09 11.21 -22.35
CA ASP A 167 3.90 10.16 -23.34
C ASP A 167 4.47 8.82 -22.83
N GLU A 168 3.58 7.89 -22.52
CA GLU A 168 3.93 6.56 -22.01
C GLU A 168 4.68 5.70 -23.03
N VAL A 169 4.36 5.84 -24.32
CA VAL A 169 5.01 5.09 -25.40
C VAL A 169 6.42 5.61 -25.58
N TYR A 170 6.59 6.93 -25.60
CA TYR A 170 7.93 7.53 -25.65
C TYR A 170 8.79 7.15 -24.43
N ALA A 171 8.20 7.10 -23.24
CA ALA A 171 8.91 6.66 -22.04
C ALA A 171 9.39 5.20 -22.13
N GLU A 172 8.55 4.32 -22.68
CA GLU A 172 8.88 2.91 -22.89
C GLU A 172 9.99 2.74 -23.93
N ASP A 173 9.86 3.41 -25.09
CA ASP A 173 10.86 3.42 -26.16
C ASP A 173 12.21 3.97 -25.66
N PHE A 174 12.19 5.08 -24.92
CA PHE A 174 13.41 5.65 -24.32
C PHE A 174 14.07 4.67 -23.34
N GLY A 175 13.27 3.93 -22.55
CA GLY A 175 13.77 2.89 -21.66
C GLY A 175 14.47 1.75 -22.41
N ASP A 176 13.91 1.30 -23.52
CA ASP A 176 14.50 0.26 -24.36
C ASP A 176 15.76 0.75 -25.08
N GLU A 177 15.76 2.01 -25.55
CA GLU A 177 16.90 2.60 -26.24
C GLU A 177 18.08 2.95 -25.31
N THR A 178 17.84 3.09 -24.01
CA THR A 178 18.85 3.41 -22.99
C THR A 178 19.21 2.18 -22.16
N TRP A 179 18.46 1.90 -21.09
CA TRP A 179 18.65 0.76 -20.21
C TRP A 179 18.62 -0.57 -20.98
N GLY A 180 17.71 -0.71 -21.94
CA GLY A 180 17.59 -1.92 -22.78
C GLY A 180 18.85 -2.26 -23.57
N LYS A 181 19.66 -1.27 -23.98
CA LYS A 181 20.98 -1.48 -24.60
C LYS A 181 22.07 -1.77 -23.57
N THR A 182 22.02 -1.09 -22.42
CA THR A 182 22.99 -1.26 -21.33
C THR A 182 22.91 -2.65 -20.68
N LYS A 183 21.70 -3.20 -20.48
CA LYS A 183 21.55 -4.53 -19.87
C LYS A 183 22.16 -5.65 -20.72
N VAL A 184 22.14 -5.50 -22.06
CA VAL A 184 22.70 -6.50 -22.98
C VAL A 184 24.22 -6.57 -22.87
N THR A 185 24.89 -5.45 -22.61
CA THR A 185 26.36 -5.39 -22.47
C THR A 185 26.85 -5.78 -21.08
N GLN A 186 25.97 -5.86 -20.09
CA GLN A 186 26.26 -6.27 -18.72
C GLN A 186 26.14 -7.79 -18.49
N ASN A 187 25.53 -8.52 -19.44
CA ASN A 187 25.35 -9.98 -19.40
C ASN A 187 26.56 -10.76 -19.91
#